data_AF-A0A7S3J6P3-F1
#
_entry.id   AF-A0A7S3J6P3-F1
#
_cell.length_a   1.000
_cell.length_b   1.000
_cell.length_c   1.000
_cell.angle_alpha   90.00
_cell.angle_beta   90.00
_cell.angle_gamma   90.00
#
_symmetry.space_group_name_H-M   'P 1'
#
loop_
_entity.id
_entity.type
_entity.pdbx_description
1 polymer ?
#
loop_
_entity_poly.entity_id
_entity_poly.type
_entity_poly.pdbx_seq_one_letter_code
_entity_poly.pdbx_strand_id
1 'polypeptide(L)'
;MSRKHIIEGTMKCLKNMQLSYCDLVFAHRPSYNIELKETCKAFGWLIKKGYATYWCTSTWDNEMITEAIKICESLNIPPPIADQCEYSALQREHVEKGYRRLFEKFGY
;
A
#
# COMPACT_ATOMS: atom_id res chain seq x y z
N MET A 1 -4.01 8.93 -4.91
CA MET A 1 -5.14 8.14 -4.41
C MET A 1 -5.67 8.93 -3.23
N SER A 2 -6.69 9.77 -3.42
CA SER A 2 -7.20 10.58 -2.31
C SER A 2 -7.89 9.71 -1.27
N ARG A 3 -8.01 10.20 -0.05
CA ARG A 3 -8.74 9.54 1.05
C ARG A 3 -10.16 9.17 0.64
N LYS A 4 -10.85 10.09 -0.03
CA LYS A 4 -12.21 9.86 -0.56
C LYS A 4 -12.23 8.64 -1.48
N HIS A 5 -11.34 8.60 -2.46
CA HIS A 5 -11.29 7.52 -3.44
C HIS A 5 -10.94 6.17 -2.79
N ILE A 6 -9.98 6.14 -1.86
CA ILE A 6 -9.59 4.93 -1.15
C ILE A 6 -10.78 4.37 -0.36
N ILE A 7 -11.46 5.20 0.43
CA ILE A 7 -12.57 4.76 1.27
C ILE A 7 -13.77 4.34 0.40
N GLU A 8 -14.22 5.19 -0.52
CA GLU A 8 -15.39 4.89 -1.35
C GLU A 8 -15.13 3.69 -2.27
N GLY A 9 -13.91 3.58 -2.79
CA GLY A 9 -13.47 2.45 -3.60
C GLY A 9 -13.51 1.14 -2.83
N THR A 10 -12.87 1.09 -1.65
CA THR A 10 -12.88 -0.13 -0.81
C THR A 10 -14.29 -0.53 -0.40
N MET A 11 -15.13 0.43 0.04
CA MET A 11 -16.51 0.13 0.44
C MET A 11 -17.35 -0.41 -0.73
N LYS A 12 -17.15 0.13 -1.94
CA LYS A 12 -17.80 -0.38 -3.15
C LYS A 12 -17.31 -1.79 -3.51
N CYS A 13 -16.01 -2.06 -3.41
CA CYS A 13 -15.44 -3.39 -3.66
C CYS A 13 -15.99 -4.43 -2.67
N LEU A 14 -15.98 -4.13 -1.37
CA LEU A 14 -16.52 -5.02 -0.33
C LEU A 14 -18.00 -5.34 -0.57
N LYS A 15 -18.81 -4.33 -0.91
CA LYS A 15 -20.22 -4.53 -1.27
C LYS A 15 -20.38 -5.46 -2.47
N ASN A 16 -19.58 -5.27 -3.53
CA ASN A 16 -19.65 -6.11 -4.73
C ASN A 16 -19.21 -7.56 -4.47
N MET A 17 -18.24 -7.74 -3.58
CA MET A 17 -17.73 -9.06 -3.18
C MET A 17 -18.60 -9.73 -2.12
N GLN A 18 -19.59 -9.03 -1.57
CA GLN A 18 -20.43 -9.50 -0.45
C GLN A 18 -19.59 -9.86 0.79
N LEU A 19 -18.54 -9.07 1.05
CA LEU A 19 -17.64 -9.23 2.19
C LEU A 19 -17.78 -8.05 3.16
N SER A 20 -17.51 -8.31 4.43
CA SER A 20 -17.42 -7.27 5.47
C SER A 20 -16.02 -6.64 5.55
N TYR A 21 -14.98 -7.37 5.15
CA TYR A 21 -13.60 -6.92 5.11
C TYR A 21 -12.79 -7.71 4.05
N CYS A 22 -11.56 -7.29 3.77
CA CYS A 22 -10.59 -8.05 3.00
C CYS A 22 -9.26 -8.15 3.74
N ASP A 23 -8.49 -9.22 3.55
CA ASP A 23 -7.20 -9.34 4.22
C ASP A 23 -6.21 -8.26 3.75
N LEU A 24 -6.15 -8.02 2.43
CA LEU A 24 -5.22 -7.10 1.82
C LEU A 24 -5.96 -6.08 0.94
N VAL A 25 -5.62 -4.81 1.09
CA VAL A 25 -6.02 -3.76 0.15
C VAL A 25 -4.78 -3.12 -0.49
N PHE A 26 -4.75 -3.10 -1.83
CA PHE A 26 -3.59 -2.63 -2.59
C PHE A 26 -3.76 -1.19 -3.05
N ALA A 27 -2.72 -0.38 -2.83
CA ALA A 27 -2.51 0.88 -3.50
C ALA A 27 -2.01 0.62 -4.94
N HIS A 28 -2.95 0.47 -5.88
CA HIS A 28 -2.67 -0.11 -7.20
C HIS A 28 -1.59 0.61 -8.03
N ARG A 29 -1.51 1.94 -7.93
CA ARG A 29 -0.48 2.78 -8.57
C ARG A 29 -0.12 3.96 -7.67
N PRO A 30 1.13 4.46 -7.74
CA PRO A 30 1.51 5.68 -7.04
C PRO A 30 0.71 6.87 -7.59
N SER A 31 0.51 7.88 -6.76
CA SER A 31 -0.21 9.08 -7.14
C SER A 31 0.55 10.30 -6.68
N TYR A 32 1.27 10.90 -7.61
CA TYR A 32 2.18 12.04 -7.36
C TYR A 32 1.45 13.36 -7.09
N ASN A 33 0.13 13.43 -7.34
CA ASN A 33 -0.69 14.62 -7.14
C ASN A 33 -1.32 14.70 -5.73
N ILE A 34 -1.15 13.66 -4.90
CA ILE A 34 -1.75 13.58 -3.57
C ILE A 34 -0.62 13.39 -2.55
N GLU A 35 -0.67 14.13 -1.45
CA GLU A 35 0.30 13.97 -0.36
C GLU A 35 0.29 12.51 0.14
N LEU A 36 1.47 11.87 0.18
CA LEU A 36 1.60 10.47 0.58
C LEU A 36 1.03 10.23 1.99
N LYS A 37 1.14 11.22 2.87
CA LYS A 37 0.57 11.21 4.22
C LYS A 37 -0.94 11.05 4.23
N GLU A 38 -1.66 11.65 3.28
CA GLU A 38 -3.11 11.47 3.16
C GLU A 38 -3.44 10.02 2.80
N THR A 39 -2.69 9.45 1.86
CA THR A 39 -2.83 8.05 1.42
C THR A 39 -2.60 7.09 2.61
N CYS A 40 -1.51 7.27 3.35
CA CYS A 40 -1.20 6.46 4.55
C CYS A 40 -2.31 6.55 5.62
N LYS A 41 -2.82 7.77 5.90
CA LYS A 41 -3.94 7.97 6.83
C LYS A 41 -5.24 7.33 6.36
N ALA A 42 -5.47 7.24 5.05
CA ALA A 42 -6.65 6.60 4.49
C ALA A 42 -6.61 5.08 4.71
N PHE A 43 -5.48 4.43 4.39
CA PHE A 43 -5.31 3.00 4.64
C PHE A 43 -5.31 2.65 6.12
N GLY A 44 -4.63 3.44 6.96
CA GLY A 44 -4.69 3.29 8.41
C GLY A 44 -6.11 3.38 8.97
N TRP A 45 -6.95 4.24 8.38
CA TRP A 45 -8.36 4.34 8.77
C TRP A 45 -9.16 3.10 8.38
N LEU A 46 -8.93 2.52 7.19
CA LEU A 46 -9.58 1.26 6.77
C LEU A 46 -9.25 0.13 7.74
N ILE A 47 -7.97 -0.01 8.11
CA ILE A 47 -7.51 -1.03 9.06
C ILE A 47 -8.13 -0.81 10.44
N LYS A 48 -8.06 0.42 10.95
CA LYS A 48 -8.66 0.78 12.25
C LYS A 48 -10.17 0.52 12.30
N LYS A 49 -10.86 0.58 11.16
CA LYS A 49 -12.30 0.32 11.06
C LYS A 49 -12.64 -1.16 10.80
N GLY A 50 -11.66 -2.01 10.60
CA GLY A 50 -11.87 -3.43 10.31
C GLY A 50 -12.34 -3.70 8.88
N TYR A 51 -12.15 -2.76 7.94
CA TYR A 51 -12.45 -2.99 6.53
C TYR A 51 -11.32 -3.70 5.78
N ALA A 52 -10.10 -3.64 6.32
CA ALA A 52 -8.97 -4.40 5.83
C ALA A 52 -8.10 -4.89 6.99
N THR A 53 -7.44 -6.04 6.85
CA THR A 53 -6.45 -6.51 7.85
C THR A 53 -5.12 -5.77 7.65
N TYR A 54 -4.65 -5.67 6.40
CA TYR A 54 -3.42 -4.97 6.02
C TYR A 54 -3.60 -4.17 4.73
N TRP A 55 -2.63 -3.33 4.42
CA TRP A 55 -2.53 -2.67 3.13
C TRP A 55 -1.15 -2.89 2.50
N CYS A 56 -1.12 -2.80 1.17
CA CYS A 56 0.02 -3.13 0.33
C CYS A 56 0.17 -2.08 -0.78
N THR A 57 1.33 -2.02 -1.42
CA THR A 57 1.56 -1.22 -2.62
C THR A 57 1.60 -2.10 -3.87
N SER A 58 1.52 -1.49 -5.04
CA SER A 58 1.64 -2.22 -6.30
C SER A 58 2.39 -1.35 -7.28
N THR A 59 3.57 -1.79 -7.71
CA THR A 59 4.44 -1.07 -8.65
C THR A 59 4.87 0.31 -8.15
N TRP A 60 5.06 0.45 -6.83
CA TRP A 60 5.64 1.67 -6.27
C TRP A 60 7.17 1.61 -6.33
N ASP A 61 7.80 2.78 -6.42
CA ASP A 61 9.25 2.88 -6.31
C ASP A 61 9.72 2.68 -4.87
N ASN A 62 11.01 2.36 -4.70
CA ASN A 62 11.60 2.09 -3.39
C ASN A 62 11.52 3.28 -2.43
N GLU A 63 11.66 4.48 -2.97
CA GLU A 63 11.76 5.72 -2.20
C GLU A 63 10.40 6.04 -1.59
N MET A 64 9.33 5.90 -2.37
CA MET A 64 7.95 6.12 -1.96
C MET A 64 7.47 5.06 -0.97
N ILE A 65 7.83 3.78 -1.15
CA ILE A 65 7.54 2.75 -0.14
C ILE A 65 8.28 3.06 1.17
N THR A 66 9.57 3.42 1.09
CA THR A 66 10.38 3.80 2.26
C THR A 66 9.79 5.02 2.98
N GLU A 67 9.34 6.02 2.24
CA GLU A 67 8.69 7.21 2.79
C GLU A 67 7.35 6.86 3.44
N ALA A 68 6.54 6.00 2.81
CA ALA A 68 5.27 5.55 3.36
C ALA A 68 5.45 4.81 4.69
N ILE A 69 6.45 3.92 4.78
CA ILE A 69 6.80 3.21 6.02
C ILE A 69 7.13 4.24 7.12
N LYS A 70 8.04 5.19 6.85
CA LYS A 70 8.43 6.23 7.83
C LYS A 70 7.25 7.10 8.28
N ILE A 71 6.38 7.49 7.34
CA ILE A 71 5.17 8.25 7.66
C ILE A 71 4.27 7.44 8.59
N CYS A 72 4.02 6.18 8.25
CA CYS A 72 3.21 5.28 9.06
C CYS A 72 3.77 5.11 10.48
N GLU A 73 5.07 4.85 10.61
CA GLU A 73 5.78 4.78 11.90
C GLU A 73 5.60 6.07 12.71
N SER A 74 5.83 7.24 12.10
CA SER A 74 5.70 8.54 12.78
C SER A 74 4.29 8.86 13.27
N LEU A 75 3.27 8.27 12.63
CA LEU A 75 1.86 8.49 12.93
C LEU A 75 1.23 7.35 13.74
N ASN A 76 2.02 6.33 14.10
CA ASN A 76 1.55 5.09 14.73
C ASN A 76 0.40 4.41 13.94
N ILE A 77 0.59 4.34 12.62
CA ILE A 77 -0.30 3.67 11.66
C ILE A 77 0.41 2.41 11.15
N PRO A 78 -0.29 1.30 10.88
CA PRO A 78 0.33 0.14 10.24
C PRO A 78 0.98 0.49 8.88
N PRO A 79 2.27 0.21 8.68
CA PRO A 79 2.95 0.41 7.39
C PRO A 79 2.44 -0.55 6.32
N PRO A 80 2.72 -0.30 5.02
CA PRO A 80 2.41 -1.28 3.99
C PRO A 80 3.29 -2.53 4.19
N ILE A 81 2.74 -3.72 3.95
CA ILE A 81 3.42 -4.99 4.29
C ILE A 81 3.97 -5.76 3.10
N ALA A 82 3.62 -5.37 1.87
CA ALA A 82 4.06 -6.03 0.64
C ALA A 82 3.88 -5.10 -0.57
N ASP A 83 4.64 -5.34 -1.64
CA ASP A 83 4.43 -4.74 -2.96
C ASP A 83 4.11 -5.81 -4.00
N GLN A 84 3.03 -5.59 -4.76
CA GLN A 84 2.74 -6.36 -5.97
C GLN A 84 3.48 -5.74 -7.16
N CYS A 85 4.63 -6.32 -7.49
CA CYS A 85 5.50 -5.86 -8.57
C CYS A 85 5.45 -6.79 -9.79
N GLU A 86 5.75 -6.24 -10.96
CA GLU A 86 5.94 -7.03 -12.18
C GLU A 86 7.27 -7.79 -12.11
N TYR A 87 7.21 -9.10 -12.32
CA TYR A 87 8.39 -9.95 -12.36
C TYR A 87 8.21 -11.09 -13.37
N SER A 88 9.13 -11.17 -14.34
CA SER A 88 9.15 -12.21 -15.37
C SER A 88 10.58 -12.41 -15.91
N ALA A 89 10.80 -13.40 -16.78
CA ALA A 89 12.10 -13.58 -17.43
C ALA A 89 12.55 -12.34 -18.22
N LEU A 90 11.60 -11.51 -18.68
CA LEU A 90 11.86 -10.26 -19.43
C LEU A 90 11.95 -9.03 -18.51
N GLN A 91 11.44 -9.12 -17.28
CA GLN A 91 11.39 -8.00 -16.33
C GLN A 91 11.85 -8.48 -14.94
N ARG A 92 13.11 -8.24 -14.61
CA ARG A 92 13.75 -8.72 -13.37
C ARG A 92 14.36 -7.62 -12.51
N GLU A 93 14.78 -6.53 -13.14
CA GLU A 93 15.64 -5.53 -12.52
C GLU A 93 15.01 -4.82 -11.33
N HIS A 94 13.71 -4.50 -11.44
CA HIS A 94 12.97 -3.80 -10.39
C HIS A 94 12.95 -4.58 -9.07
N VAL A 95 12.72 -5.90 -9.13
CA VAL A 95 12.68 -6.76 -7.95
C VAL A 95 14.08 -7.10 -7.47
N GLU A 96 14.97 -7.56 -8.36
CA GLU A 96 16.28 -8.10 -7.96
C GLU A 96 17.27 -7.03 -7.51
N LYS A 97 17.19 -5.82 -8.08
CA LYS A 97 18.08 -4.71 -7.73
C LYS A 97 17.36 -3.62 -6.94
N GLY A 98 16.15 -3.25 -7.39
CA GLY A 98 15.38 -2.18 -6.77
C GLY A 98 15.01 -2.52 -5.33
N TYR A 99 14.30 -3.62 -5.11
CA TYR A 99 13.70 -3.93 -3.81
C TYR A 99 14.67 -4.51 -2.78
N ARG A 100 15.88 -4.87 -3.20
CA ARG A 100 16.90 -5.45 -2.33
C ARG A 100 17.09 -4.66 -1.02
N ARG A 101 17.17 -3.33 -1.12
CA ARG A 101 17.35 -2.46 0.06
C ARG A 101 16.11 -2.38 0.94
N LEU A 102 14.91 -2.48 0.37
CA LEU A 102 13.66 -2.53 1.13
C LEU A 102 13.61 -3.81 1.98
N PHE A 103 13.89 -4.95 1.35
CA PHE A 103 13.93 -6.25 2.01
C PHE A 103 14.96 -6.31 3.14
N GLU A 104 16.20 -5.89 2.88
CA GLU A 104 17.28 -5.90 3.87
C GLU A 104 16.99 -5.01 5.08
N LYS A 105 16.30 -3.87 4.89
CA LYS A 105 16.12 -2.87 5.94
C LYS A 105 14.84 -3.04 6.75
N PHE A 106 13.74 -3.45 6.13
CA PHE A 106 12.42 -3.45 6.75
C PHE A 106 11.81 -4.83 6.89
N GLY A 107 12.46 -5.90 6.40
CA GLY A 107 11.87 -7.23 6.36
C GLY A 107 10.58 -7.26 5.52
N TYR A 108 10.55 -6.39 4.50
CA TYR A 108 9.47 -6.22 3.55
C TYR A 108 9.21 -7.49 2.73
#